data_AF-A0A453P1A9-F1
#
_entry.id   AF-A0A453P1A9-F1
#
_cell.length_a   1.000
_cell.length_b   1.000
_cell.length_c   1.000
_cell.angle_alpha   90.00
_cell.angle_beta   90.00
_cell.angle_gamma   90.00
#
_symmetry.space_group_name_H-M   'P 1'
#
loop_
_entity.id
_entity.type
_entity.pdbx_description
1 polymer ?
#
loop_
_entity_poly.entity_id
_entity_poly.type
_entity_poly.pdbx_seq_one_letter_code
_entity_poly.pdbx_strand_id
1 'polypeptide(L)'
;MARNEEKAQSMLNRFITMKQEEKRKPRERRPYLASECRDLADADRWRGEILREIGVKVAEIQNEGLGEHRLRDLNDEINKLLRERSHWERRILELGGRDYSRSSNAALMTDLDGNIVAIPNPSGRGPGYRYFGAAKKLPGVRELFDKPPEVRKRRTRYEIHKRINAGYYGYYDDEDGVLEPLEAAAEKRMRDEVVTEWHRVERVRREAMKNVVSGEVAAAGGRGGEAAREIERMVLEKKKKELLSKYTSDTLQGEQKEAKEMLNVQR
;
A
#
# COMPACT_ATOMS: atom_id res chain seq x y z
N MET A 1 28.51 -51.49 34.10
CA MET A 1 27.58 -51.67 32.96
C MET A 1 28.37 -51.42 31.68
N ALA A 2 28.40 -52.38 30.75
CA ALA A 2 29.09 -52.23 29.46
C ALA A 2 28.56 -51.03 28.66
N ARG A 3 29.43 -50.37 27.89
CA ARG A 3 29.04 -49.24 27.02
C ARG A 3 28.04 -49.71 25.96
N ASN A 4 27.21 -48.79 25.48
CA ASN A 4 26.16 -49.13 24.52
C ASN A 4 26.73 -49.73 23.22
N GLU A 5 27.93 -49.30 22.82
CA GLU A 5 28.68 -49.87 21.69
C GLU A 5 29.07 -51.33 21.92
N GLU A 6 29.57 -51.69 23.11
CA GLU A 6 29.93 -53.07 23.46
C GLU A 6 28.69 -53.97 23.52
N LYS A 7 27.59 -53.44 24.06
CA LYS A 7 26.29 -54.14 24.03
C LYS A 7 25.84 -54.37 22.59
N ALA A 8 25.89 -53.36 21.72
CA ALA A 8 25.53 -53.49 20.31
C ALA A 8 26.43 -54.49 19.56
N GLN A 9 27.70 -54.59 19.93
CA GLN A 9 28.66 -55.53 19.36
C GLN A 9 28.60 -56.94 19.95
N SER A 10 27.77 -57.20 20.95
CA SER A 10 27.57 -58.56 21.50
C SER A 10 27.18 -59.56 20.42
N MET A 11 27.65 -60.80 20.53
CA MET A 11 27.36 -61.90 19.59
C MET A 11 25.86 -62.06 19.34
N LEU A 12 25.04 -61.91 20.38
CA LEU A 12 23.58 -62.00 20.27
C LEU A 12 23.00 -60.87 19.41
N ASN A 13 23.46 -59.64 19.62
CA ASN A 13 22.98 -58.48 18.86
C ASN A 13 23.44 -58.54 17.41
N ARG A 14 24.68 -58.98 17.14
CA ARG A 14 25.16 -59.27 15.77
C ARG A 14 24.32 -60.37 15.08
N PHE A 15 23.94 -61.42 15.82
CA PHE A 15 23.11 -62.48 15.28
C PHE A 15 21.67 -62.00 14.99
N ILE A 16 21.09 -61.20 15.89
CA ILE A 16 19.77 -60.59 15.67
C ILE A 16 19.80 -59.64 14.48
N THR A 17 20.84 -58.81 14.33
CA THR A 17 20.97 -57.91 13.17
C THR A 17 21.12 -58.70 11.88
N MET A 18 21.95 -59.76 11.86
CA MET A 18 22.11 -60.64 10.70
C MET A 18 20.78 -61.31 10.32
N LYS A 19 20.02 -61.83 11.29
CA LYS A 19 18.70 -62.43 11.04
C LYS A 19 17.67 -61.42 10.55
N GLN A 20 17.75 -60.17 10.99
CA GLN A 20 16.91 -59.09 10.49
C GLN A 20 17.32 -58.66 9.08
N GLU A 21 18.61 -58.67 8.78
CA GLU A 21 19.15 -58.38 7.44
C GLU A 21 18.76 -59.48 6.44
N GLU A 22 18.79 -60.76 6.82
CA GLU A 22 18.27 -61.86 5.97
C GLU A 22 16.79 -61.70 5.63
N LYS A 23 15.98 -61.15 6.55
CA LYS A 23 14.56 -60.87 6.31
C LYS A 23 14.32 -59.61 5.49
N ARG A 24 15.30 -58.70 5.44
CA ARG A 24 15.20 -57.47 4.67
C ARG A 24 15.72 -57.73 3.25
N LYS A 25 15.05 -57.14 2.26
CA LYS A 25 15.63 -57.09 0.91
C LYS A 25 16.98 -56.37 0.98
N PRO A 26 17.98 -56.81 0.19
CA PRO A 26 19.27 -56.11 0.12
C PRO A 26 19.03 -54.63 -0.18
N ARG A 27 19.92 -53.77 0.33
CA ARG A 27 19.86 -52.33 0.05
C ARG A 27 20.05 -52.13 -1.45
N GLU A 28 18.94 -52.03 -2.17
CA GLU A 28 18.94 -51.68 -3.58
C GLU A 28 19.59 -50.30 -3.71
N ARG A 29 20.54 -50.19 -4.64
CA ARG A 29 21.10 -48.90 -4.99
C ARG A 29 20.21 -48.27 -6.04
N ARG A 30 20.08 -46.96 -5.96
CA ARG A 30 19.40 -46.19 -7.00
C ARG A 30 20.05 -46.47 -8.36
N PRO A 31 19.25 -46.76 -9.40
CA PRO A 31 19.75 -46.83 -10.77
C PRO A 31 20.43 -45.53 -11.20
N TYR A 32 21.47 -45.64 -12.03
CA TYR A 32 22.18 -44.44 -12.53
C TYR A 32 21.30 -43.62 -13.49
N LEU A 33 20.54 -44.31 -14.34
CA LEU A 33 19.61 -43.71 -15.29
C LEU A 33 18.17 -43.83 -14.79
N ALA A 34 17.49 -42.70 -14.64
CA ALA A 34 16.07 -42.68 -14.25
C ALA A 34 15.17 -43.41 -15.27
N SER A 35 15.55 -43.44 -16.55
CA SER A 35 14.81 -44.12 -17.63
C SER A 35 14.73 -45.64 -17.46
N GLU A 36 15.64 -46.26 -16.70
CA GLU A 36 15.63 -47.71 -16.44
C GLU A 36 14.48 -48.11 -15.51
N CYS A 37 14.02 -47.19 -14.66
CA CYS A 37 12.91 -47.43 -13.74
C CYS A 37 11.57 -47.39 -14.50
N ARG A 38 10.78 -48.46 -14.37
CA ARG A 38 9.45 -48.59 -15.00
C ARG A 38 8.31 -48.57 -13.99
N ASP A 39 8.61 -48.70 -12.70
CA ASP A 39 7.64 -48.66 -11.63
C ASP A 39 7.56 -47.25 -11.02
N LEU A 40 6.34 -46.79 -10.77
CA LEU A 40 6.08 -45.47 -10.22
C LEU A 40 6.44 -45.40 -8.74
N ALA A 41 6.16 -46.46 -7.97
CA ALA A 41 6.42 -46.48 -6.53
C ALA A 41 7.92 -46.49 -6.22
N ASP A 42 8.71 -47.23 -7.02
CA ASP A 42 10.16 -47.19 -6.94
C ASP A 42 10.72 -45.80 -7.33
N ALA A 43 10.18 -45.17 -8.38
CA ALA A 43 10.61 -43.84 -8.79
C ALA A 43 10.38 -42.77 -7.69
N ASP A 44 9.22 -42.81 -7.02
CA ASP A 44 8.93 -41.94 -5.88
C ASP A 44 9.83 -42.25 -4.67
N ARG A 45 10.15 -43.53 -4.41
CA ARG A 45 11.10 -43.94 -3.37
C ARG A 45 12.48 -43.33 -3.62
N TRP A 46 12.99 -43.44 -4.85
CA TRP A 46 14.29 -42.89 -5.24
C TRP A 46 14.32 -41.36 -5.14
N ARG A 47 13.25 -40.69 -5.57
CA ARG A 47 13.10 -39.24 -5.39
C ARG A 47 13.15 -38.85 -3.91
N GLY A 48 12.45 -39.57 -3.03
CA GLY A 48 12.44 -39.33 -1.60
C GLY A 48 13.81 -39.54 -0.95
N GLU A 49 14.58 -40.52 -1.43
CA GLU A 49 15.96 -40.74 -0.99
C GLU A 49 16.89 -39.58 -1.40
N ILE A 50 16.79 -39.08 -2.65
CA ILE A 50 17.52 -37.87 -3.09
C ILE A 50 17.24 -36.69 -2.17
N LEU A 51 15.98 -36.46 -1.83
CA LEU A 51 15.59 -35.34 -0.96
C LEU A 51 16.18 -35.48 0.44
N ARG A 52 16.29 -36.69 0.99
CA ARG A 52 16.94 -36.93 2.29
C ARG A 52 18.44 -36.68 2.21
N GLU A 53 19.11 -37.17 1.17
CA GLU A 53 20.54 -36.90 0.95
C GLU A 53 20.82 -35.40 0.81
N ILE A 54 19.97 -34.68 0.06
CA ILE A 54 20.04 -33.21 -0.04
C ILE A 54 19.87 -32.59 1.35
N GLY A 55 18.87 -33.00 2.13
CA GLY A 55 18.62 -32.46 3.46
C GLY A 55 19.82 -32.59 4.41
N VAL A 56 20.49 -33.75 4.40
CA VAL A 56 21.71 -33.97 5.19
C VAL A 56 22.85 -33.04 4.75
N LYS A 57 23.11 -32.94 3.43
CA LYS A 57 24.17 -32.07 2.91
C LYS A 57 23.86 -30.59 3.11
N VAL A 58 22.60 -30.18 2.99
CA VAL A 58 22.18 -28.79 3.27
C VAL A 58 22.46 -28.47 4.74
N ALA A 59 22.11 -29.35 5.67
CA ALA A 59 22.42 -29.15 7.09
C ALA A 59 23.94 -29.07 7.34
N GLU A 60 24.75 -29.86 6.62
CA GLU A 60 26.21 -29.80 6.72
C GLU A 60 26.79 -28.48 6.20
N ILE A 61 26.28 -27.95 5.08
CA ILE A 61 26.73 -26.67 4.48
C ILE A 61 26.38 -25.46 5.35
N GLN A 62 25.36 -25.51 6.20
CA GLN A 62 25.05 -24.40 7.11
C GLN A 62 26.16 -24.17 8.15
N ASN A 63 27.04 -25.14 8.39
CA ASN A 63 28.16 -24.99 9.30
C ASN A 63 29.27 -24.15 8.64
N GLU A 64 29.37 -22.87 9.02
CA GLU A 64 30.36 -21.92 8.49
C GLU A 64 31.81 -22.28 8.86
N GLY A 65 32.01 -23.14 9.86
CA GLY A 65 33.34 -23.63 10.26
C GLY A 65 33.91 -24.73 9.37
N LEU A 66 33.16 -25.22 8.38
CA LEU A 66 33.71 -26.13 7.37
C LEU A 66 34.65 -25.34 6.45
N GLY A 67 35.85 -25.89 6.22
CA GLY A 67 36.82 -25.27 5.31
C GLY A 67 36.24 -25.02 3.92
N GLU A 68 36.70 -23.96 3.26
CA GLU A 68 36.16 -23.47 1.98
C GLU A 68 36.09 -24.56 0.90
N HIS A 69 37.12 -25.40 0.75
CA HIS A 69 37.12 -26.48 -0.23
C HIS A 69 35.96 -27.47 -0.01
N ARG A 70 35.72 -27.86 1.25
CA ARG A 70 34.62 -28.77 1.59
C ARG A 70 33.26 -28.13 1.33
N LEU A 71 33.12 -26.83 1.57
CA LEU A 71 31.88 -26.11 1.24
C LEU A 71 31.63 -26.10 -0.27
N ARG A 72 32.67 -25.97 -1.11
CA ARG A 72 32.56 -26.04 -2.57
C ARG A 72 32.15 -27.44 -3.03
N ASP A 73 32.81 -28.48 -2.54
CA ASP A 73 32.50 -29.88 -2.86
C ASP A 73 31.06 -30.24 -2.47
N LEU A 74 30.65 -29.90 -1.24
CA LEU A 74 29.28 -30.12 -0.78
C LEU A 74 28.25 -29.37 -1.65
N ASN A 75 28.56 -28.14 -2.06
CA ASN A 75 27.67 -27.37 -2.92
C ASN A 75 27.54 -27.99 -4.32
N ASP A 76 28.64 -28.50 -4.88
CA ASP A 76 28.63 -29.26 -6.14
C ASP A 76 27.82 -30.55 -6.03
N GLU A 77 27.98 -31.28 -4.94
CA GLU A 77 27.22 -32.49 -4.65
C GLU A 77 25.72 -32.22 -4.53
N ILE A 78 25.31 -31.14 -3.84
CA ILE A 78 23.90 -30.74 -3.76
C ILE A 78 23.36 -30.37 -5.14
N ASN A 79 24.11 -29.59 -5.94
CA ASN A 79 23.69 -29.24 -7.29
C ASN A 79 23.56 -30.48 -8.19
N LYS A 80 24.45 -31.46 -8.04
CA LYS A 80 24.37 -32.75 -8.73
C LYS A 80 23.09 -33.50 -8.33
N LEU A 81 22.80 -33.63 -7.04
CA LEU A 81 21.58 -34.26 -6.54
C LEU A 81 20.30 -33.55 -7.00
N LEU A 82 20.32 -32.22 -7.11
CA LEU A 82 19.17 -31.46 -7.62
C LEU A 82 18.91 -31.71 -9.12
N ARG A 83 19.96 -31.90 -9.91
CA ARG A 83 19.83 -32.31 -11.32
C ARG A 83 19.27 -33.72 -11.41
N GLU A 84 19.82 -34.66 -10.64
CA GLU A 84 19.31 -36.04 -10.55
C GLU A 84 17.84 -36.07 -10.14
N ARG A 85 17.46 -35.33 -9.09
CA ARG A 85 16.06 -35.17 -8.68
C ARG A 85 15.17 -34.73 -9.83
N SER A 86 15.62 -33.76 -10.62
CA SER A 86 14.86 -33.25 -11.77
C SER A 86 14.68 -34.30 -12.87
N HIS A 87 15.64 -35.22 -13.06
CA HIS A 87 15.49 -36.37 -13.95
C HIS A 87 14.47 -37.36 -13.42
N TRP A 88 14.49 -37.66 -12.12
CA TRP A 88 13.49 -38.53 -11.49
C TRP A 88 12.09 -37.91 -11.50
N GLU A 89 11.95 -36.61 -11.26
CA GLU A 89 10.67 -35.89 -11.35
C GLU A 89 10.09 -35.93 -12.77
N ARG A 90 10.94 -35.79 -13.81
CA ARG A 90 10.50 -35.98 -15.20
C ARG A 90 10.10 -37.43 -15.48
N ARG A 91 10.82 -38.40 -14.93
CA ARG A 91 10.48 -39.81 -15.11
C ARG A 91 9.14 -40.17 -14.46
N ILE A 92 8.88 -39.67 -13.26
CA ILE A 92 7.60 -39.86 -12.57
C ILE A 92 6.46 -39.28 -13.42
N LEU A 93 6.68 -38.10 -14.01
CA LEU A 93 5.73 -37.49 -14.94
C LEU A 93 5.48 -38.38 -16.18
N GLU A 94 6.53 -38.92 -16.80
CA GLU A 94 6.42 -39.84 -17.96
C GLU A 94 5.67 -41.13 -17.62
N LEU A 95 5.80 -41.62 -16.38
CA LEU A 95 5.08 -42.80 -15.88
C LEU A 95 3.62 -42.51 -15.50
N GLY A 96 3.13 -41.27 -15.70
CA GLY A 96 1.76 -40.86 -15.38
C GLY A 96 1.55 -40.51 -13.90
N GLY A 97 2.65 -40.24 -13.17
CA GLY A 97 2.62 -39.83 -11.78
C GLY A 97 2.40 -38.33 -11.58
N ARG A 98 2.54 -37.88 -10.34
CA ARG A 98 2.26 -36.50 -9.94
C ARG A 98 3.29 -35.50 -10.48
N ASP A 99 2.82 -34.37 -10.99
CA ASP A 99 3.65 -33.25 -11.43
C ASP A 99 4.36 -32.57 -10.25
N TYR A 100 5.56 -33.05 -9.93
CA TYR A 100 6.38 -32.41 -8.92
C TYR A 100 6.96 -31.07 -9.39
N SER A 101 7.08 -30.78 -10.70
CA SER A 101 7.68 -29.53 -11.20
C SER A 101 6.95 -28.25 -10.75
N ARG A 102 5.62 -28.32 -10.62
CA ARG A 102 4.76 -27.21 -10.17
C ARG A 102 4.69 -27.10 -8.65
N SER A 103 4.78 -28.24 -7.97
CA SER A 103 4.72 -28.33 -6.52
C SER A 103 6.10 -28.33 -5.85
N SER A 104 7.20 -28.39 -6.62
CA SER A 104 8.53 -28.64 -6.08
C SER A 104 9.05 -27.40 -5.37
N ASN A 105 8.75 -27.32 -4.07
CA ASN A 105 9.72 -26.95 -3.05
C ASN A 105 10.50 -25.64 -3.28
N ALA A 106 9.92 -24.68 -4.01
CA ALA A 106 10.37 -23.29 -3.98
C ALA A 106 10.31 -22.75 -2.53
N ALA A 107 9.40 -23.29 -1.72
CA ALA A 107 9.22 -22.96 -0.31
C ALA A 107 10.07 -23.79 0.69
N LEU A 108 10.68 -24.91 0.27
CA LEU A 108 11.44 -25.79 1.19
C LEU A 108 12.96 -25.58 1.11
N MET A 109 13.44 -24.83 0.12
CA MET A 109 14.88 -24.57 -0.08
C MET A 109 15.26 -23.10 0.10
N THR A 110 14.33 -22.28 0.58
CA THR A 110 14.63 -20.93 1.06
C THR A 110 15.19 -21.06 2.46
N ASP A 111 16.47 -20.70 2.62
CA ASP A 111 17.04 -20.35 3.93
C ASP A 111 16.13 -19.32 4.64
N LEU A 112 16.35 -19.10 5.94
CA LEU A 112 15.66 -18.08 6.74
C LEU A 112 15.61 -16.68 6.06
N ASP A 113 16.52 -16.40 5.13
CA ASP A 113 16.62 -15.14 4.38
C ASP A 113 15.90 -15.12 3.02
N GLY A 114 15.19 -16.19 2.62
CA GLY A 114 14.30 -16.19 1.46
C GLY A 114 14.96 -16.02 0.08
N ASN A 115 16.27 -15.79 0.00
CA ASN A 115 16.97 -15.49 -1.24
C ASN A 115 17.67 -16.73 -1.82
N ILE A 116 16.98 -17.40 -2.75
CA ILE A 116 17.59 -18.36 -3.67
C ILE A 116 17.79 -17.64 -5.01
N VAL A 117 18.90 -16.92 -5.14
CA VAL A 117 19.29 -16.39 -6.45
C VAL A 117 20.15 -17.45 -7.12
N ALA A 118 19.55 -18.27 -7.97
CA ALA A 118 20.30 -19.06 -8.92
C ALA A 118 21.03 -18.09 -9.86
N ILE A 119 22.34 -18.27 -10.06
CA ILE A 119 23.04 -17.50 -11.07
C ILE A 119 22.44 -17.89 -12.42
N PRO A 120 21.83 -16.96 -13.18
CA PRO A 120 21.24 -17.30 -14.47
C PRO A 120 22.31 -17.95 -15.34
N ASN A 121 22.00 -19.13 -15.88
CA ASN A 121 22.91 -19.80 -16.80
C ASN A 121 23.17 -18.85 -17.99
N PRO A 122 24.42 -18.52 -18.34
CA PRO A 122 24.71 -17.63 -19.48
C PRO A 122 24.09 -18.11 -20.80
N SER A 123 23.80 -19.41 -20.90
CA SER A 123 23.17 -20.05 -22.05
C SER A 123 21.63 -20.02 -22.03
N GLY A 124 21.00 -19.50 -20.98
CA GLY A 124 19.53 -19.43 -20.85
C GLY A 124 18.79 -20.77 -20.78
N ARG A 125 19.51 -21.90 -20.93
CA ARG A 125 18.96 -23.25 -20.80
C ARG A 125 19.13 -23.79 -19.39
N GLY A 126 18.00 -23.90 -18.68
CA GLY A 126 17.86 -24.70 -17.47
C GLY A 126 18.25 -24.00 -16.17
N PRO A 127 17.99 -24.68 -15.02
CA PRO A 127 18.24 -24.12 -13.70
C PRO A 127 19.74 -23.86 -13.53
N GLY A 128 20.08 -22.61 -13.23
CA GLY A 128 21.45 -22.20 -12.98
C GLY A 128 22.08 -22.88 -11.76
N TYR A 129 23.40 -22.72 -11.66
CA TYR A 129 24.15 -23.17 -10.49
C TYR A 129 23.68 -22.41 -9.24
N ARG A 130 23.48 -23.13 -8.13
CA ARG A 130 22.94 -22.58 -6.88
C ARG A 130 23.98 -22.70 -5.76
N TYR A 131 24.02 -21.70 -4.88
CA TYR A 131 24.84 -21.71 -3.68
C TYR A 131 23.94 -21.80 -2.45
N PHE A 132 24.26 -22.71 -1.53
CA PHE A 132 23.49 -22.96 -0.30
C PHE A 132 24.26 -22.51 0.95
N GLY A 133 23.57 -22.05 2.00
CA GLY A 133 24.15 -21.77 3.31
C GLY A 133 25.50 -21.03 3.29
N ALA A 134 26.50 -21.58 3.99
CA ALA A 134 27.84 -20.99 4.08
C ALA A 134 28.57 -20.90 2.72
N ALA A 135 28.18 -21.69 1.72
CA ALA A 135 28.76 -21.60 0.37
C ALA A 135 28.48 -20.24 -0.30
N LYS A 136 27.44 -19.50 0.13
CA LYS A 136 27.17 -18.13 -0.34
C LYS A 136 28.20 -17.11 0.18
N LYS A 137 28.85 -17.40 1.32
CA LYS A 137 29.82 -16.53 1.97
C LYS A 137 31.25 -16.71 1.43
N LEU A 138 31.45 -17.67 0.52
CA LEU A 138 32.77 -17.94 -0.06
C LEU A 138 33.33 -16.71 -0.80
N PRO A 139 34.65 -16.46 -0.75
CA PRO A 139 35.30 -15.42 -1.53
C PRO A 139 34.98 -15.55 -3.04
N GLY A 140 34.68 -14.44 -3.70
CA GLY A 140 34.24 -14.37 -5.11
C GLY A 140 32.77 -14.75 -5.35
N VAL A 141 32.20 -15.66 -4.58
CA VAL A 141 30.75 -15.97 -4.62
C VAL A 141 29.96 -14.90 -3.89
N ARG A 142 30.46 -14.46 -2.74
CA ARG A 142 29.88 -13.38 -1.93
C ARG A 142 29.70 -12.09 -2.73
N GLU A 143 30.67 -11.73 -3.57
CA GLU A 143 30.60 -10.53 -4.43
C GLU A 143 29.46 -10.60 -5.45
N LEU A 144 29.09 -11.81 -5.89
CA LEU A 144 27.94 -12.01 -6.79
C LEU A 144 26.60 -11.83 -6.06
N PHE A 145 26.59 -12.01 -4.74
CA PHE A 145 25.41 -11.90 -3.89
C PHE A 145 25.25 -10.53 -3.22
N ASP A 146 26.36 -9.82 -2.96
CA ASP A 146 26.39 -8.44 -2.47
C ASP A 146 25.97 -7.48 -3.60
N LYS A 147 24.71 -7.61 -4.05
CA LYS A 147 24.11 -6.59 -4.92
C LYS A 147 24.14 -5.28 -4.14
N PRO A 148 24.72 -4.20 -4.69
CA PRO A 148 24.61 -2.91 -4.04
C PRO A 148 23.12 -2.64 -3.83
N PRO A 149 22.70 -2.22 -2.62
CA PRO A 149 21.29 -2.02 -2.33
C PRO A 149 20.71 -1.13 -3.41
N GLU A 150 19.64 -1.57 -4.06
CA GLU A 150 18.98 -0.78 -5.09
C GLU A 150 18.57 0.54 -4.46
N VAL A 151 19.37 1.58 -4.74
CA VAL A 151 19.13 2.92 -4.21
C VAL A 151 17.78 3.30 -4.78
N ARG A 152 16.73 3.31 -3.94
CA ARG A 152 15.40 3.74 -4.35
C ARG A 152 15.56 5.11 -4.98
N LYS A 153 15.50 5.18 -6.31
CA LYS A 153 15.62 6.44 -7.03
C LYS A 153 14.48 7.31 -6.53
N ARG A 154 14.82 8.40 -5.84
CA ARG A 154 13.81 9.38 -5.44
C ARG A 154 13.14 9.86 -6.72
N ARG A 155 11.81 9.97 -6.70
CA ARG A 155 11.05 10.45 -7.86
C ARG A 155 11.67 11.78 -8.30
N THR A 156 12.04 11.84 -9.57
CA THR A 156 12.58 13.07 -10.14
C THR A 156 11.48 14.13 -10.15
N ARG A 157 11.86 15.41 -10.11
CA ARG A 157 10.90 16.52 -10.20
C ARG A 157 9.99 16.39 -11.44
N TYR A 158 10.56 15.89 -12.54
CA TYR A 158 9.82 15.56 -13.76
C TYR A 158 8.76 14.46 -13.55
N GLU A 159 9.08 13.36 -12.89
CA GLU A 159 8.11 12.29 -12.58
C GLU A 159 6.99 12.72 -11.63
N ILE A 160 7.29 13.67 -10.74
CA ILE A 160 6.30 14.29 -9.86
C ILE A 160 5.38 15.18 -10.71
N HIS A 161 5.95 16.09 -11.50
CA HIS A 161 5.20 17.00 -12.36
C HIS A 161 4.38 16.26 -13.44
N LYS A 162 4.85 15.11 -13.92
CA LYS A 162 4.10 14.27 -14.87
C LYS A 162 2.79 13.72 -14.29
N ARG A 163 2.70 13.57 -12.96
CA ARG A 163 1.47 13.14 -12.27
C ARG A 163 0.60 14.30 -11.80
N ILE A 164 1.13 15.52 -11.81
CA ILE A 164 0.36 16.73 -11.55
C ILE A 164 -0.39 17.03 -12.86
N ASN A 165 -1.64 16.59 -12.90
CA ASN A 165 -2.56 16.82 -14.02
C ASN A 165 -3.43 18.05 -13.75
N ALA A 166 -4.26 18.43 -14.73
CA ALA A 166 -5.20 19.55 -14.60
C ALA A 166 -6.14 19.41 -13.38
N GLY A 167 -6.43 18.18 -12.96
CA GLY A 167 -7.22 17.90 -11.75
C GLY A 167 -6.54 18.34 -10.45
N TYR A 168 -5.20 18.36 -10.36
CA TYR A 168 -4.51 18.95 -9.20
C TYR A 168 -4.79 20.45 -9.05
N TYR A 169 -5.07 21.12 -10.15
CA TYR A 169 -5.44 22.54 -10.18
C TYR A 169 -6.96 22.77 -10.16
N GLY A 170 -7.77 21.73 -9.93
CA GLY A 170 -9.22 21.85 -9.78
C GLY A 170 -9.98 22.12 -11.07
N TYR A 171 -9.36 21.94 -12.25
CA TYR A 171 -10.02 22.20 -13.54
C TYR A 171 -11.23 21.28 -13.83
N TYR A 172 -11.41 20.21 -13.06
CA TYR A 172 -12.53 19.28 -13.21
C TYR A 172 -13.58 19.42 -12.08
N ASP A 173 -13.31 20.20 -11.03
CA ASP A 173 -14.20 20.28 -9.86
C ASP A 173 -15.55 20.94 -10.21
N ASP A 174 -15.56 21.84 -11.19
CA ASP A 174 -16.78 22.48 -11.70
C ASP A 174 -17.60 21.56 -12.63
N GLU A 175 -16.99 20.51 -13.20
CA GLU A 175 -17.64 19.58 -14.14
C GLU A 175 -18.29 18.37 -13.45
N ASP A 176 -18.04 18.16 -12.15
CA ASP A 176 -18.64 17.05 -11.38
C ASP A 176 -20.16 17.23 -11.15
N GLY A 177 -20.72 18.40 -11.49
CA GLY A 177 -22.17 18.68 -11.41
C GLY A 177 -22.72 18.70 -9.98
N VAL A 178 -21.86 18.59 -8.96
CA VAL A 178 -22.22 18.64 -7.53
C VAL A 178 -22.45 20.07 -7.06
N LEU A 179 -21.78 21.04 -7.69
CA LEU A 179 -21.85 22.45 -7.31
C LEU A 179 -23.25 23.03 -7.58
N GLU A 180 -23.85 22.76 -8.75
CA GLU A 180 -25.15 23.33 -9.13
C GLU A 180 -26.30 22.98 -8.16
N PRO A 181 -26.50 21.72 -7.71
CA PRO A 181 -27.54 21.41 -6.72
C PRO A 181 -27.33 22.08 -5.36
N LEU A 182 -26.08 22.22 -4.93
CA LEU A 182 -25.73 22.85 -3.65
C LEU A 182 -26.00 24.36 -3.71
N GLU A 183 -25.59 25.01 -4.80
CA GLU A 183 -25.87 26.43 -5.03
C GLU A 183 -27.37 26.71 -5.14
N ALA A 184 -28.12 25.88 -5.88
CA ALA A 184 -29.58 26.04 -6.00
C ALA A 184 -30.30 25.91 -4.64
N ALA A 185 -29.85 24.98 -3.79
CA ALA A 185 -30.41 24.81 -2.45
C ALA A 185 -30.09 26.02 -1.54
N ALA A 186 -28.87 26.53 -1.60
CA ALA A 186 -28.45 27.72 -0.86
C ALA A 186 -29.18 28.98 -1.35
N GLU A 187 -29.30 29.15 -2.66
CA GLU A 187 -30.00 30.27 -3.28
C GLU A 187 -31.48 30.27 -2.90
N LYS A 188 -32.14 29.10 -2.93
CA LYS A 188 -33.54 28.98 -2.50
C LYS A 188 -33.72 29.43 -1.04
N ARG A 189 -32.83 29.04 -0.13
CA ARG A 189 -32.87 29.47 1.27
C ARG A 189 -32.76 30.99 1.38
N MET A 190 -31.78 31.59 0.70
CA MET A 190 -31.62 33.05 0.71
C MET A 190 -32.84 33.77 0.10
N ARG A 191 -33.41 33.24 -0.98
CA ARG A 191 -34.64 33.78 -1.59
C ARG A 191 -35.83 33.70 -0.62
N ASP A 192 -36.01 32.57 0.06
CA ASP A 192 -37.08 32.38 1.04
C ASP A 192 -36.93 33.35 2.22
N GLU A 193 -35.71 33.55 2.73
CA GLU A 193 -35.41 34.54 3.77
C GLU A 193 -35.75 35.97 3.32
N VAL A 194 -35.34 36.36 2.11
CA VAL A 194 -35.64 37.69 1.56
C VAL A 194 -37.14 37.88 1.35
N VAL A 195 -37.84 36.86 0.85
CA VAL A 195 -39.30 36.90 0.62
C VAL A 195 -40.07 36.97 1.95
N THR A 196 -39.64 36.23 2.97
CA THR A 196 -40.28 36.28 4.30
C THR A 196 -40.10 37.65 4.96
N GLU A 197 -38.91 38.26 4.83
CA GLU A 197 -38.67 39.61 5.32
C GLU A 197 -39.48 40.64 4.53
N TRP A 198 -39.58 40.51 3.21
CA TRP A 198 -40.43 41.36 2.39
C TRP A 198 -41.91 41.28 2.80
N HIS A 199 -42.44 40.07 3.02
CA HIS A 199 -43.80 39.88 3.51
C HIS A 199 -44.00 40.42 4.93
N ARG A 200 -42.99 40.35 5.80
CA ARG A 200 -43.01 40.96 7.14
C ARG A 200 -43.13 42.48 7.04
N VAL A 201 -42.27 43.11 6.26
CA VAL A 201 -42.29 44.55 6.00
C VAL A 201 -43.62 44.95 5.37
N GLU A 202 -44.14 44.17 4.43
CA GLU A 202 -45.40 44.48 3.77
C GLU A 202 -46.63 44.33 4.68
N ARG A 203 -46.63 43.36 5.60
CA ARG A 203 -47.67 43.27 6.65
C ARG A 203 -47.65 44.49 7.56
N VAL A 204 -46.49 44.88 8.05
CA VAL A 204 -46.32 46.12 8.86
C VAL A 204 -46.80 47.33 8.07
N ARG A 205 -46.44 47.43 6.79
CA ARG A 205 -46.89 48.50 5.89
C ARG A 205 -48.41 48.50 5.72
N ARG A 206 -49.02 47.33 5.55
CA ARG A 206 -50.48 47.18 5.38
C ARG A 206 -51.24 47.49 6.66
N GLU A 207 -50.74 47.07 7.83
CA GLU A 207 -51.29 47.42 9.13
C GLU A 207 -51.18 48.91 9.42
N ALA A 208 -50.03 49.53 9.10
CA ALA A 208 -49.87 50.98 9.15
C ALA A 208 -50.87 51.69 8.23
N MET A 209 -51.06 51.21 6.99
CA MET A 209 -52.07 51.76 6.09
C MET A 209 -53.50 51.58 6.60
N LYS A 210 -53.84 50.44 7.20
CA LYS A 210 -55.17 50.18 7.77
C LYS A 210 -55.44 51.09 8.97
N ASN A 211 -54.44 51.33 9.81
CA ASN A 211 -54.52 52.25 10.94
C ASN A 211 -54.63 53.71 10.50
N VAL A 212 -54.01 54.10 9.37
CA VAL A 212 -54.15 55.44 8.76
C VAL A 212 -55.53 55.62 8.13
N VAL A 213 -56.18 54.56 7.65
CA VAL A 213 -57.55 54.62 7.11
C VAL A 213 -58.60 54.60 8.24
N SER A 214 -58.30 54.00 9.40
CA SER A 214 -59.21 53.98 10.57
C SER A 214 -58.99 55.11 11.58
N GLY A 215 -57.90 55.88 11.48
CA GLY A 215 -57.64 57.06 12.29
C GLY A 215 -58.08 58.33 11.55
N GLU A 216 -59.15 58.95 12.04
CA GLU A 216 -59.50 60.38 11.86
C GLU A 216 -58.96 61.05 10.59
N VAL A 217 -59.66 60.86 9.47
CA VAL A 217 -59.63 61.84 8.38
C VAL A 217 -60.56 63.01 8.76
N ALA A 218 -60.21 63.71 9.84
CA ALA A 218 -60.77 64.99 10.21
C ALA A 218 -59.70 66.07 9.96
N ALA A 219 -59.80 66.65 8.77
CA ALA A 219 -59.50 68.04 8.47
C ALA A 219 -58.20 68.66 9.04
N ALA A 220 -57.15 68.73 8.21
CA ALA A 220 -56.36 69.94 8.03
C ALA A 220 -55.52 69.85 6.75
N GLY A 221 -56.08 70.40 5.66
CA GLY A 221 -55.26 70.77 4.51
C GLY A 221 -54.24 71.84 4.90
N GLY A 222 -53.03 71.74 4.34
CA GLY A 222 -52.09 72.88 4.33
C GLY A 222 -50.70 72.71 4.94
N ARG A 223 -50.20 71.50 5.25
CA ARG A 223 -48.79 71.29 5.70
C ARG A 223 -48.03 70.14 4.99
N GLY A 224 -48.51 69.70 3.83
CA GLY A 224 -47.89 68.58 3.10
C GLY A 224 -46.48 68.85 2.57
N GLY A 225 -46.15 70.10 2.25
CA GLY A 225 -44.87 70.46 1.63
C GLY A 225 -43.67 70.48 2.58
N GLU A 226 -43.86 70.92 3.82
CA GLU A 226 -42.78 70.93 4.83
C GLU A 226 -42.54 69.53 5.40
N ALA A 227 -43.61 68.78 5.70
CA ALA A 227 -43.51 67.40 6.14
C ALA A 227 -42.85 66.51 5.06
N ALA A 228 -43.18 66.70 3.77
CA ALA A 228 -42.55 65.96 2.69
C ALA A 228 -41.05 66.26 2.54
N ARG A 229 -40.65 67.53 2.66
CA ARG A 229 -39.22 67.93 2.62
C ARG A 229 -38.44 67.41 3.82
N GLU A 230 -39.06 67.39 5.00
CA GLU A 230 -38.44 66.86 6.21
C GLU A 230 -38.28 65.34 6.15
N ILE A 231 -39.29 64.63 5.62
CA ILE A 231 -39.21 63.20 5.35
C ILE A 231 -38.11 62.91 4.30
N GLU A 232 -38.04 63.68 3.22
CA GLU A 232 -37.01 63.53 2.18
C GLU A 232 -35.60 63.73 2.74
N ARG A 233 -35.42 64.73 3.62
CA ARG A 233 -34.15 64.99 4.30
C ARG A 233 -33.76 63.84 5.23
N MET A 234 -34.71 63.29 5.99
CA MET A 234 -34.46 62.13 6.84
C MET A 234 -34.13 60.87 6.05
N VAL A 235 -34.79 60.65 4.90
CA VAL A 235 -34.49 59.52 4.01
C VAL A 235 -33.10 59.67 3.38
N LEU A 236 -32.73 60.88 2.96
CA LEU A 236 -31.39 61.18 2.45
C LEU A 236 -30.32 60.98 3.52
N GLU A 237 -30.55 61.40 4.76
CA GLU A 237 -29.61 61.17 5.86
C GLU A 237 -29.46 59.69 6.20
N LYS A 238 -30.56 58.92 6.22
CA LYS A 238 -30.49 57.47 6.44
C LYS A 238 -29.71 56.78 5.34
N LYS A 239 -30.00 57.07 4.07
CA LYS A 239 -29.25 56.52 2.93
C LYS A 239 -27.77 56.92 2.95
N LYS A 240 -27.47 58.16 3.33
CA LYS A 240 -26.09 58.63 3.51
C LYS A 240 -25.39 57.83 4.61
N LYS A 241 -26.04 57.60 5.76
CA LYS A 241 -25.48 56.79 6.86
C LYS A 241 -25.29 55.33 6.48
N GLU A 242 -26.21 54.72 5.75
CA GLU A 242 -26.07 53.34 5.26
C GLU A 242 -24.92 53.19 4.24
N LEU A 243 -24.78 54.17 3.33
CA LEU A 243 -23.66 54.20 2.39
C LEU A 243 -22.33 54.39 3.12
N LEU A 244 -22.26 55.32 4.08
CA LEU A 244 -21.08 55.44 4.93
C LEU A 244 -20.79 54.12 5.65
N SER A 245 -21.78 53.49 6.28
CA SER A 245 -21.60 52.20 6.96
C SER A 245 -21.12 51.08 6.05
N LYS A 246 -21.54 51.04 4.78
CA LYS A 246 -21.09 50.02 3.81
C LYS A 246 -19.68 50.25 3.28
N TYR A 247 -19.25 51.50 3.22
CA TYR A 247 -18.01 51.89 2.52
C TYR A 247 -16.91 52.43 3.44
N THR A 248 -17.16 52.66 4.73
CA THR A 248 -16.10 52.97 5.70
C THR A 248 -15.54 51.68 6.29
N SER A 249 -14.27 51.38 6.02
CA SER A 249 -13.53 50.41 6.83
C SER A 249 -13.34 50.94 8.25
N ASP A 250 -13.24 50.03 9.23
CA ASP A 250 -13.04 50.38 10.64
C ASP A 250 -11.81 51.28 10.87
N THR A 251 -10.81 51.18 9.98
CA THR A 251 -9.60 52.01 9.98
C THR A 251 -9.89 53.49 9.69
N LEU A 252 -10.72 53.79 8.69
CA LEU A 252 -11.09 55.17 8.34
C LEU A 252 -11.98 55.83 9.42
N GLN A 253 -12.77 55.02 10.14
CA GLN A 253 -13.55 55.52 11.28
C GLN A 253 -12.67 55.84 12.50
N GLY A 254 -11.59 55.06 12.71
CA GLY A 254 -10.57 55.35 13.71
C GLY A 254 -9.84 56.65 13.42
N GLU A 255 -9.35 56.81 12.20
CA GLU A 255 -8.64 58.03 11.75
C GLU A 255 -9.54 59.27 11.80
N GLN A 256 -10.83 59.16 11.47
CA GLN A 256 -11.77 60.28 11.63
C GLN A 256 -12.02 60.66 13.09
N LYS A 257 -12.03 59.68 14.02
CA LYS A 257 -12.19 59.95 15.45
C LYS A 257 -10.95 60.63 16.01
N GLU A 258 -9.76 60.14 15.70
CA GLU A 258 -8.49 60.78 16.07
C GLU A 258 -8.38 62.19 15.49
N ALA A 259 -8.72 62.39 14.21
CA ALA A 259 -8.69 63.71 13.59
C ALA A 259 -9.72 64.68 14.23
N LYS A 260 -10.89 64.20 14.65
CA LYS A 260 -11.89 65.02 15.35
C LYS A 260 -11.48 65.36 16.78
N GLU A 261 -10.83 64.44 17.49
CA GLU A 261 -10.26 64.70 18.82
C GLU A 261 -9.15 65.74 18.74
N MET A 262 -8.29 65.66 17.72
CA MET A 262 -7.22 66.65 17.47
C MET A 262 -7.74 68.04 17.11
N LEU A 263 -8.92 68.13 16.48
CA LEU A 263 -9.55 69.40 16.09
C LEU A 263 -10.47 69.98 17.17
N ASN A 264 -10.66 69.30 18.32
CA ASN A 264 -11.49 69.70 19.45
C ASN A 264 -12.91 70.18 19.06
N VAL A 265 -13.47 69.63 17.97
CA VAL A 265 -14.84 69.89 17.54
C VAL A 265 -15.72 68.81 18.16
N GLN A 266 -16.07 68.99 19.43
CA GLN A 266 -17.20 68.26 20.02
C GLN A 266 -18.49 69.00 19.66
N ARG A 267 -19.31 68.36 18.84
CA ARG A 267 -20.72 68.71 18.67
C ARG A 267 -21.54 67.45 18.54
#